data_AF-A0A6C0DVP9-F1
#
_entry.id   AF-A0A6C0DVP9-F1
#
_cell.length_a   1.000
_cell.length_b   1.000
_cell.length_c   1.000
_cell.angle_alpha   90.00
_cell.angle_beta   90.00
_cell.angle_gamma   90.00
#
_symmetry.space_group_name_H-M   'P 1'
#
loop_
_entity.id
_entity.type
_entity.pdbx_description
1 polymer ?
#
loop_
_entity_poly.entity_id
_entity_poly.type
_entity_poly.pdbx_seq_one_letter_code
_entity_poly.pdbx_strand_id
1 'polypeptide(L)'
;MSYTHKHHCYGENHKTFVRDIERLISKRIVDYNIEYTDPNNFIYHMNKKSMYSIIKKDGTHNIYSVYNLYMNFYNNKIIDCKSKSIKGKLPYYPKLEILDCTSNQITELPSYPVIREIKCNDNLLTEIGNYPILEVLNCNNNRLTKLPYYPNLKTLLCHTNCITELPSFPNIKVIACASNEIITIGECPNLTYLNCFQNKLKHLNDYPKLQTLICEDNLTLGKYPVLEKLFNGNLHYLYRNTN
;
A
#
# COMPACT_ATOMS: atom_id res chain seq x y z
N MET A 1 -57.02 -21.28 -43.65
CA MET A 1 -57.07 -21.33 -42.17
C MET A 1 -55.65 -21.29 -41.62
N SER A 2 -55.32 -20.13 -41.03
CA SER A 2 -54.26 -19.81 -40.07
C SER A 2 -53.04 -20.76 -39.90
N TYR A 3 -51.89 -20.29 -40.36
CA TYR A 3 -50.57 -20.69 -39.85
C TYR A 3 -50.14 -19.77 -38.69
N THR A 4 -49.31 -20.35 -37.81
CA THR A 4 -48.40 -19.74 -36.80
C THR A 4 -48.93 -19.53 -35.37
N HIS A 5 -48.58 -20.48 -34.50
CA HIS A 5 -48.12 -20.19 -33.14
C HIS A 5 -46.66 -20.63 -33.04
N LYS A 6 -45.72 -19.69 -33.25
CA LYS A 6 -44.33 -19.86 -32.83
C LYS A 6 -44.20 -19.26 -31.43
N HIS A 7 -43.90 -20.13 -30.47
CA HIS A 7 -43.64 -19.80 -29.07
C HIS A 7 -42.57 -18.70 -28.91
N HIS A 8 -42.95 -17.61 -28.26
CA HIS A 8 -42.12 -16.46 -27.87
C HIS A 8 -41.36 -16.71 -26.54
N CYS A 9 -40.83 -17.91 -26.30
CA CYS A 9 -40.24 -18.25 -24.99
C CYS A 9 -38.74 -17.94 -24.85
N TYR A 10 -38.06 -17.48 -25.91
CA TYR A 10 -36.62 -17.19 -25.86
C TYR A 10 -36.27 -15.75 -25.42
N GLY A 11 -37.18 -14.79 -25.62
CA GLY A 11 -36.89 -13.36 -25.41
C GLY A 11 -36.91 -12.91 -23.94
N GLU A 12 -37.83 -13.43 -23.13
CA GLU A 12 -37.94 -13.06 -21.71
C GLU A 12 -36.82 -13.67 -20.88
N ASN A 13 -36.50 -14.95 -21.11
CA ASN A 13 -35.40 -15.66 -20.43
C ASN A 13 -34.02 -15.05 -20.72
N HIS A 14 -33.82 -14.49 -21.92
CA HIS A 14 -32.57 -13.80 -22.25
C HIS A 14 -32.45 -12.45 -21.55
N LYS A 15 -33.52 -11.65 -21.51
CA LYS A 15 -33.52 -10.34 -20.84
C LYS A 15 -33.32 -10.48 -19.34
N THR A 16 -33.98 -11.45 -18.70
CA THR A 16 -33.77 -11.74 -17.27
C THR A 16 -32.35 -12.21 -16.99
N PHE A 17 -31.81 -13.12 -17.81
CA PHE A 17 -30.42 -13.57 -17.69
C PHE A 17 -29.41 -12.41 -17.78
N VAL A 18 -29.54 -11.53 -18.79
CA VAL A 18 -28.66 -10.35 -18.94
C VAL A 18 -28.73 -9.47 -17.69
N ARG A 19 -29.94 -9.16 -17.20
CA ARG A 19 -30.13 -8.36 -15.99
C ARG A 19 -29.47 -8.98 -14.76
N ASP A 20 -29.55 -10.30 -14.62
CA ASP A 20 -28.92 -11.01 -13.50
C ASP A 20 -27.39 -10.94 -13.58
N ILE A 21 -26.81 -11.06 -14.78
CA ILE A 21 -25.37 -10.87 -14.99
C ILE A 21 -24.95 -9.43 -14.69
N GLU A 22 -25.67 -8.41 -15.18
CA GLU A 22 -25.37 -7.00 -14.89
C GLU A 22 -25.38 -6.74 -13.38
N ARG A 23 -26.36 -7.30 -12.67
CA ARG A 23 -26.45 -7.21 -11.21
C ARG A 23 -25.25 -7.83 -10.51
N LEU A 24 -24.81 -9.01 -10.95
CA LEU A 24 -23.64 -9.69 -10.40
C LEU A 24 -22.34 -8.90 -10.65
N ILE A 25 -22.16 -8.36 -11.85
CA ILE A 25 -21.00 -7.53 -12.20
C ILE A 25 -21.00 -6.24 -11.38
N SER A 26 -22.15 -5.57 -11.28
CA SER A 26 -22.28 -4.33 -10.49
C SER A 26 -21.94 -4.57 -9.01
N LYS A 27 -22.38 -5.70 -8.46
CA LYS A 27 -21.99 -6.12 -7.11
C LYS A 27 -20.47 -6.30 -6.99
N ARG A 28 -19.82 -6.99 -7.93
CA ARG A 28 -18.36 -7.18 -7.91
C ARG A 28 -17.59 -5.86 -8.03
N ILE A 29 -18.09 -4.91 -8.82
CA ILE A 29 -17.50 -3.58 -8.95
C ILE A 29 -17.43 -2.88 -7.59
N VAL A 30 -18.51 -2.95 -6.81
CA VAL A 30 -18.55 -2.43 -5.45
C VAL A 30 -17.64 -3.24 -4.51
N ASP A 31 -17.78 -4.56 -4.48
CA ASP A 31 -17.02 -5.45 -3.59
C ASP A 31 -15.50 -5.32 -3.78
N TYR A 32 -15.03 -5.02 -5.00
CA TYR A 32 -13.61 -4.87 -5.34
C TYR A 32 -13.11 -3.43 -5.36
N ASN A 33 -13.92 -2.47 -4.91
CA ASN A 33 -13.60 -1.03 -4.89
C ASN A 33 -13.15 -0.51 -6.27
N ILE A 34 -13.82 -0.94 -7.34
CA ILE A 34 -13.51 -0.47 -8.70
C ILE A 34 -14.20 0.87 -8.89
N GLU A 35 -13.50 1.96 -8.57
CA GLU A 35 -13.97 3.30 -8.90
C GLU A 35 -13.73 3.58 -10.39
N TYR A 36 -14.77 3.87 -11.16
CA TYR A 36 -14.66 4.03 -12.61
C TYR A 36 -15.16 5.39 -13.10
N THR A 37 -15.61 6.27 -12.19
CA THR A 37 -16.04 7.62 -12.53
C THR A 37 -14.91 8.65 -12.44
N ASP A 38 -13.77 8.31 -11.80
CA ASP A 38 -12.55 9.12 -11.86
C ASP A 38 -11.75 8.79 -13.13
N PRO A 39 -11.53 9.75 -14.05
CA PRO A 39 -10.73 9.52 -15.25
C PRO A 39 -9.26 9.18 -14.95
N ASN A 40 -8.77 9.45 -13.74
CA ASN A 40 -7.42 9.10 -13.28
C ASN A 40 -7.38 7.79 -12.49
N ASN A 41 -8.42 6.96 -12.57
CA ASN A 41 -8.41 5.66 -11.90
C ASN A 41 -7.39 4.70 -12.54
N PHE A 42 -6.87 3.79 -11.71
CA PHE A 42 -6.00 2.67 -12.08
C PHE A 42 -6.43 1.97 -13.38
N ILE A 43 -7.72 1.61 -13.52
CA ILE A 43 -8.19 0.80 -14.66
C ILE A 43 -8.00 1.52 -16.00
N TYR A 44 -7.93 2.84 -16.03
CA TYR A 44 -7.72 3.61 -17.26
C TYR A 44 -6.24 3.74 -17.59
N HIS A 45 -5.44 4.22 -16.63
CA HIS A 45 -4.00 4.40 -16.82
C HIS A 45 -3.30 3.09 -17.18
N MET A 46 -3.65 2.01 -16.49
CA MET A 46 -2.99 0.72 -16.67
C MET A 46 -3.40 0.02 -17.97
N ASN A 47 -4.62 0.28 -18.47
CA ASN A 47 -5.06 -0.23 -19.76
C ASN A 47 -4.77 0.71 -20.94
N LYS A 48 -4.14 1.86 -20.72
CA LYS A 48 -3.94 2.92 -21.74
C LYS A 48 -5.25 3.32 -22.42
N LYS A 49 -6.31 3.46 -21.62
CA LYS A 49 -7.65 3.88 -22.05
C LYS A 49 -8.02 5.18 -21.39
N SER A 50 -8.94 5.92 -22.00
CA SER A 50 -9.65 7.00 -21.33
C SER A 50 -10.97 6.49 -20.76
N MET A 51 -11.53 7.22 -19.80
CA MET A 51 -12.87 6.95 -19.26
C MET A 51 -13.95 6.91 -20.35
N TYR A 52 -13.80 7.68 -21.43
CA TYR A 52 -14.74 7.64 -22.57
C TYR A 52 -14.86 6.26 -23.22
N SER A 53 -13.86 5.38 -23.07
CA SER A 53 -13.90 4.02 -23.60
C SER A 53 -14.96 3.12 -22.96
N ILE A 54 -15.49 3.50 -21.80
CA ILE A 54 -16.56 2.78 -21.11
C ILE A 54 -17.92 3.46 -21.22
N ILE A 55 -18.04 4.59 -21.92
CA ILE A 55 -19.31 5.34 -22.04
C ILE A 55 -20.07 4.83 -23.28
N LYS A 56 -21.35 4.49 -23.12
CA LYS A 56 -22.26 4.09 -24.21
C LYS A 56 -22.74 5.32 -24.98
N LYS A 57 -23.35 5.08 -26.15
CA LYS A 57 -23.92 6.16 -26.99
C LYS A 57 -25.00 6.99 -26.29
N ASP A 58 -25.70 6.41 -25.34
CA ASP A 58 -26.73 7.08 -24.52
C ASP A 58 -26.16 7.83 -23.31
N GLY A 59 -24.83 7.89 -23.17
CA GLY A 59 -24.14 8.56 -22.06
C GLY A 59 -24.00 7.71 -20.80
N THR A 60 -24.59 6.51 -20.74
CA THR A 60 -24.48 5.62 -19.57
C THR A 60 -23.17 4.83 -19.56
N HIS A 61 -22.72 4.40 -18.38
CA HIS A 61 -21.53 3.55 -18.28
C HIS A 61 -21.80 2.10 -18.71
N ASN A 62 -20.88 1.53 -19.47
CA ASN A 62 -20.83 0.13 -19.82
C ASN A 62 -20.09 -0.66 -18.72
N ILE A 63 -20.86 -1.18 -17.77
CA ILE A 63 -20.35 -1.98 -16.64
C ILE A 63 -19.54 -3.21 -17.08
N TYR A 64 -19.81 -3.78 -18.26
CA TYR A 64 -19.04 -4.90 -18.79
C TYR A 64 -17.65 -4.44 -19.22
N SER A 65 -17.56 -3.27 -19.85
CA SER A 65 -16.27 -2.67 -20.21
C SER A 65 -15.46 -2.33 -18.97
N VAL A 66 -16.08 -1.74 -17.93
CA VAL A 66 -15.43 -1.49 -16.63
C VAL A 66 -14.85 -2.78 -16.05
N TYR A 67 -15.71 -3.81 -15.96
CA TYR A 67 -15.32 -5.11 -15.40
C TYR A 67 -14.19 -5.76 -16.19
N ASN A 68 -14.23 -5.69 -17.52
CA ASN A 68 -13.18 -6.25 -18.37
C ASN A 68 -11.83 -5.52 -18.19
N LEU A 69 -11.83 -4.18 -18.07
CA LEU A 69 -10.62 -3.41 -17.79
C LEU A 69 -9.98 -3.81 -16.46
N TYR A 70 -10.80 -4.04 -15.43
CA TYR A 70 -10.33 -4.54 -14.14
C TYR A 70 -9.79 -5.98 -14.23
N MET A 71 -10.52 -6.87 -14.92
CA MET A 71 -10.17 -8.29 -15.01
C MET A 71 -8.81 -8.56 -15.65
N ASN A 72 -8.30 -7.64 -16.47
CA ASN A 72 -6.96 -7.71 -17.05
C ASN A 72 -5.84 -7.84 -16.01
N PHE A 73 -6.07 -7.39 -14.76
CA PHE A 73 -5.09 -7.44 -13.68
C PHE A 73 -5.50 -8.37 -12.53
N TYR A 74 -6.70 -8.97 -12.58
CA TYR A 74 -7.28 -9.73 -11.47
C TYR A 74 -6.40 -10.88 -10.97
N ASN A 75 -5.70 -11.54 -11.90
CA ASN A 75 -4.85 -12.69 -11.61
C ASN A 75 -3.36 -12.34 -11.49
N ASN A 76 -2.99 -11.06 -11.61
CA ASN A 76 -1.60 -10.67 -11.61
C ASN A 76 -1.00 -10.80 -10.21
N LYS A 77 0.20 -11.38 -10.17
CA LYS A 77 1.03 -11.44 -8.95
C LYS A 77 1.87 -10.20 -8.74
N ILE A 78 2.14 -9.48 -9.83
CA ILE A 78 2.98 -8.28 -9.82
C ILE A 78 2.21 -7.19 -10.57
N ILE A 79 2.05 -6.05 -9.92
CA ILE A 79 1.52 -4.83 -10.53
C ILE A 79 2.53 -3.72 -10.30
N ASP A 80 3.02 -3.15 -11.41
CA ASP A 80 3.80 -1.92 -11.43
C ASP A 80 2.97 -0.83 -12.09
N CYS A 81 2.49 0.10 -11.26
CA CYS A 81 1.78 1.30 -11.67
C CYS A 81 2.51 2.58 -11.21
N LYS A 82 3.85 2.53 -11.16
CA LYS A 82 4.69 3.67 -10.80
C LYS A 82 4.49 4.85 -11.75
N SER A 83 4.40 6.06 -11.17
CA SER A 83 4.36 7.33 -11.88
C SER A 83 3.27 7.40 -12.96
N LYS A 84 2.08 6.90 -12.64
CA LYS A 84 0.92 6.88 -13.56
C LYS A 84 -0.08 8.00 -13.29
N SER A 85 0.19 8.85 -12.29
CA SER A 85 -0.74 9.89 -11.82
C SER A 85 -2.09 9.34 -11.35
N ILE A 86 -2.11 8.09 -10.87
CA ILE A 86 -3.31 7.43 -10.36
C ILE A 86 -3.79 8.13 -9.10
N LYS A 87 -5.10 8.36 -9.01
CA LYS A 87 -5.75 9.00 -7.87
C LYS A 87 -6.65 8.05 -7.10
N GLY A 88 -6.89 8.40 -5.84
CA GLY A 88 -7.89 7.74 -5.00
C GLY A 88 -7.46 6.35 -4.56
N LYS A 89 -8.43 5.43 -4.52
CA LYS A 89 -8.25 4.08 -4.01
C LYS A 89 -7.88 3.09 -5.11
N LEU A 90 -6.92 2.21 -4.84
CA LEU A 90 -6.62 1.10 -5.75
C LEU A 90 -7.68 -0.02 -5.67
N PRO A 91 -7.98 -0.70 -6.79
CA PRO A 91 -8.84 -1.89 -6.76
C PRO A 91 -8.23 -3.06 -5.99
N TYR A 92 -9.09 -3.94 -5.49
CA TYR A 92 -8.70 -5.19 -4.83
C TYR A 92 -8.13 -6.20 -5.85
N TYR A 93 -7.00 -6.84 -5.53
CA TYR A 93 -6.37 -7.85 -6.37
C TYR A 93 -5.94 -9.06 -5.52
N PRO A 94 -6.69 -10.17 -5.52
CA PRO A 94 -6.55 -11.24 -4.52
C PRO A 94 -5.26 -12.05 -4.63
N LYS A 95 -4.59 -12.02 -5.79
CA LYS A 95 -3.36 -12.78 -6.06
C LYS A 95 -2.11 -11.93 -6.04
N LEU A 96 -2.23 -10.64 -5.69
CA LEU A 96 -1.13 -9.69 -5.76
C LEU A 96 -0.09 -9.99 -4.67
N GLU A 97 1.13 -10.27 -5.10
CA GLU A 97 2.28 -10.57 -4.24
C GLU A 97 3.24 -9.37 -4.18
N ILE A 98 3.37 -8.59 -5.26
CA ILE A 98 4.23 -7.40 -5.34
C ILE A 98 3.47 -6.23 -5.97
N LEU A 99 3.47 -5.08 -5.28
CA LEU A 99 2.90 -3.84 -5.76
C LEU A 99 3.96 -2.74 -5.76
N ASP A 100 4.20 -2.13 -6.93
CA ASP A 100 4.86 -0.83 -7.02
C ASP A 100 3.84 0.22 -7.51
N CYS A 101 3.42 1.10 -6.63
CA CYS A 101 2.55 2.23 -6.91
C CYS A 101 3.21 3.57 -6.57
N THR A 102 4.53 3.62 -6.61
CA THR A 102 5.37 4.78 -6.31
C THR A 102 4.97 6.02 -7.12
N SER A 103 5.04 7.21 -6.52
CA SER A 103 4.83 8.51 -7.16
C SER A 103 3.46 8.63 -7.86
N ASN A 104 2.39 8.44 -7.09
CA ASN A 104 1.01 8.66 -7.52
C ASN A 104 0.31 9.61 -6.54
N GLN A 105 -1.01 9.69 -6.60
CA GLN A 105 -1.87 10.44 -5.68
C GLN A 105 -2.85 9.48 -4.99
N ILE A 106 -2.38 8.28 -4.66
CA ILE A 106 -3.19 7.24 -4.03
C ILE A 106 -3.43 7.62 -2.57
N THR A 107 -4.68 7.53 -2.14
CA THR A 107 -5.10 7.86 -0.78
C THR A 107 -5.39 6.61 0.06
N GLU A 108 -5.63 5.47 -0.57
CA GLU A 108 -5.97 4.22 0.11
C GLU A 108 -5.50 2.99 -0.68
N LEU A 109 -4.95 2.01 0.04
CA LEU A 109 -4.68 0.66 -0.47
C LEU A 109 -5.68 -0.31 0.16
N PRO A 110 -6.33 -1.19 -0.64
CA PRO A 110 -7.19 -2.24 -0.10
C PRO A 110 -6.37 -3.33 0.59
N SER A 111 -7.06 -4.28 1.22
CA SER A 111 -6.44 -5.51 1.72
C SER A 111 -5.92 -6.35 0.56
N TYR A 112 -4.70 -6.89 0.68
CA TYR A 112 -4.08 -7.77 -0.30
C TYR A 112 -3.58 -9.00 0.46
N PRO A 113 -4.33 -10.11 0.47
CA PRO A 113 -4.12 -11.19 1.45
C PRO A 113 -2.80 -11.95 1.28
N VAL A 114 -2.19 -11.87 0.10
CA VAL A 114 -0.95 -12.58 -0.24
C VAL A 114 0.22 -11.65 -0.60
N ILE A 115 0.10 -10.35 -0.28
CA ILE A 115 1.13 -9.35 -0.60
C ILE A 115 2.38 -9.54 0.25
N ARG A 116 3.55 -9.53 -0.40
CA ARG A 116 4.88 -9.65 0.22
C ARG A 116 5.70 -8.38 0.11
N GLU A 117 5.50 -7.59 -0.94
CA GLU A 117 6.21 -6.34 -1.16
C GLU A 117 5.26 -5.22 -1.60
N ILE A 118 5.35 -4.08 -0.91
CA ILE A 118 4.64 -2.85 -1.27
C ILE A 118 5.66 -1.72 -1.37
N LYS A 119 5.72 -1.08 -2.54
CA LYS A 119 6.35 0.23 -2.74
C LYS A 119 5.25 1.24 -3.06
N CYS A 120 4.93 2.07 -2.08
CA CYS A 120 3.92 3.12 -2.17
C CYS A 120 4.47 4.50 -1.80
N ASN A 121 5.79 4.70 -1.93
CA ASN A 121 6.38 5.99 -1.62
C ASN A 121 5.88 7.10 -2.55
N ASP A 122 5.88 8.33 -2.04
CA ASP A 122 5.41 9.52 -2.75
C ASP A 122 3.93 9.40 -3.14
N ASN A 123 3.07 9.21 -2.14
CA ASN A 123 1.61 9.15 -2.28
C ASN A 123 0.95 10.00 -1.19
N LEU A 124 -0.37 9.86 -1.02
CA LEU A 124 -1.19 10.63 -0.08
C LEU A 124 -1.82 9.73 0.98
N LEU A 125 -1.20 8.58 1.29
CA LEU A 125 -1.73 7.62 2.27
C LEU A 125 -1.72 8.23 3.67
N THR A 126 -2.87 8.20 4.34
CA THR A 126 -3.01 8.55 5.76
C THR A 126 -3.00 7.33 6.68
N GLU A 127 -3.28 6.16 6.11
CA GLU A 127 -3.22 4.86 6.77
C GLU A 127 -2.71 3.79 5.82
N ILE A 128 -2.31 2.65 6.40
CA ILE A 128 -1.91 1.48 5.65
C ILE A 128 -2.50 0.23 6.29
N GLY A 129 -3.00 -0.68 5.44
CA GLY A 129 -3.67 -1.88 5.87
C GLY A 129 -2.76 -2.87 6.60
N ASN A 130 -3.37 -3.81 7.33
CA ASN A 130 -2.64 -4.93 7.90
C ASN A 130 -2.40 -6.02 6.82
N TYR A 131 -1.14 -6.40 6.64
CA TYR A 131 -0.67 -7.33 5.62
C TYR A 131 0.20 -8.40 6.32
N PRO A 132 -0.40 -9.47 6.86
CA PRO A 132 0.25 -10.36 7.83
C PRO A 132 1.52 -11.06 7.33
N ILE A 133 1.65 -11.23 6.01
CA ILE A 133 2.81 -11.88 5.38
C ILE A 133 3.75 -10.91 4.67
N LEU A 134 3.57 -9.60 4.86
CA LEU A 134 4.41 -8.57 4.24
C LEU A 134 5.86 -8.67 4.72
N GLU A 135 6.79 -8.65 3.77
CA GLU A 135 8.23 -8.78 4.00
C GLU A 135 8.96 -7.46 3.75
N VAL A 136 8.48 -6.66 2.79
CA VAL A 136 9.06 -5.37 2.43
C VAL A 136 7.99 -4.30 2.31
N LEU A 137 8.16 -3.21 3.05
CA LEU A 137 7.33 -2.02 2.96
C LEU A 137 8.18 -0.79 2.71
N ASN A 138 7.92 -0.10 1.60
CA ASN A 138 8.40 1.25 1.37
C ASN A 138 7.20 2.20 1.25
N CYS A 139 6.96 2.99 2.29
CA CYS A 139 5.92 3.99 2.39
C CYS A 139 6.47 5.40 2.68
N ASN A 140 7.70 5.68 2.26
CA ASN A 140 8.31 7.01 2.38
C ASN A 140 7.39 8.11 1.80
N ASN A 141 7.48 9.33 2.32
CA ASN A 141 6.77 10.49 1.78
C ASN A 141 5.25 10.25 1.64
N ASN A 142 4.62 9.95 2.77
CA ASN A 142 3.16 9.84 2.90
C ASN A 142 2.71 10.67 4.12
N ARG A 143 1.50 10.44 4.62
CA ARG A 143 0.92 11.13 5.78
C ARG A 143 0.51 10.15 6.87
N LEU A 144 1.23 9.03 6.98
CA LEU A 144 0.92 7.96 7.91
C LEU A 144 1.18 8.43 9.34
N THR A 145 0.25 8.14 10.25
CA THR A 145 0.38 8.45 11.69
C THR A 145 0.71 7.22 12.53
N LYS A 146 0.49 6.02 12.00
CA LYS A 146 0.74 4.74 12.65
C LYS A 146 1.00 3.65 11.62
N LEU A 147 1.65 2.58 12.05
CA LEU A 147 1.80 1.36 11.28
C LEU A 147 1.20 0.17 12.03
N PRO A 148 0.48 -0.74 11.35
CA PRO A 148 0.11 -2.05 11.89
C PRO A 148 1.32 -2.90 12.31
N TYR A 149 1.06 -3.92 13.12
CA TYR A 149 2.04 -4.96 13.41
C TYR A 149 2.24 -5.89 12.20
N TYR A 150 3.49 -6.04 11.75
CA TYR A 150 3.85 -6.88 10.61
C TYR A 150 4.88 -7.96 11.05
N PRO A 151 4.43 -9.17 11.41
CA PRO A 151 5.30 -10.19 12.02
C PRO A 151 6.42 -10.69 11.10
N ASN A 152 6.24 -10.61 9.78
CA ASN A 152 7.18 -11.13 8.79
C ASN A 152 8.04 -10.02 8.13
N LEU A 153 7.90 -8.77 8.57
CA LEU A 153 8.56 -7.63 7.93
C LEU A 153 10.07 -7.72 8.13
N LYS A 154 10.81 -7.62 7.03
CA LYS A 154 12.28 -7.65 6.97
C LYS A 154 12.85 -6.27 6.67
N THR A 155 12.14 -5.45 5.90
CA THR A 155 12.57 -4.10 5.54
C THR A 155 11.42 -3.12 5.66
N LEU A 156 11.64 -2.04 6.41
CA LEU A 156 10.72 -0.92 6.54
C LEU A 156 11.42 0.38 6.15
N LEU A 157 10.91 1.04 5.11
CA LEU A 157 11.28 2.39 4.72
C LEU A 157 10.03 3.26 4.89
N CYS A 158 10.04 4.17 5.87
CA CYS A 158 8.90 5.04 6.20
C CYS A 158 9.31 6.49 6.48
N HIS A 159 10.38 6.97 5.84
CA HIS A 159 10.87 8.34 5.97
C HIS A 159 9.77 9.36 5.65
N THR A 160 9.81 10.52 6.31
CA THR A 160 8.93 11.66 6.00
C THR A 160 7.45 11.25 6.04
N ASN A 161 7.00 10.93 7.25
CA ASN A 161 5.62 10.66 7.60
C ASN A 161 5.32 11.37 8.95
N CYS A 162 4.19 11.07 9.58
CA CYS A 162 3.81 11.61 10.88
C CYS A 162 3.67 10.49 11.93
N ILE A 163 4.46 9.41 11.80
CA ILE A 163 4.33 8.22 12.65
C ILE A 163 4.80 8.55 14.06
N THR A 164 4.01 8.21 15.08
CA THR A 164 4.36 8.49 16.49
C THR A 164 4.94 7.30 17.24
N GLU A 165 4.69 6.08 16.78
CA GLU A 165 5.18 4.85 17.38
C GLU A 165 5.40 3.76 16.32
N LEU A 166 6.42 2.94 16.54
CA LEU A 166 6.61 1.71 15.76
C LEU A 166 6.39 0.50 16.67
N PRO A 167 5.55 -0.48 16.26
CA PRO A 167 5.36 -1.71 17.02
C PRO A 167 6.64 -2.57 17.00
N SER A 168 6.66 -3.63 17.79
CA SER A 168 7.73 -4.63 17.72
C SER A 168 7.74 -5.32 16.36
N PHE A 169 8.91 -5.63 15.82
CA PHE A 169 9.05 -6.39 14.58
C PHE A 169 10.08 -7.52 14.77
N PRO A 170 9.65 -8.77 14.99
CA PRO A 170 10.55 -9.84 15.41
C PRO A 170 11.57 -10.23 14.33
N ASN A 171 11.26 -10.01 13.04
CA ASN A 171 12.08 -10.43 11.90
C ASN A 171 12.77 -9.27 11.16
N ILE A 172 12.63 -8.03 11.65
CA ILE A 172 13.09 -6.84 10.92
C ILE A 172 14.61 -6.78 10.83
N LYS A 173 15.09 -6.61 9.59
CA LYS A 173 16.44 -6.29 9.11
C LYS A 173 16.84 -4.85 9.31
N VAL A 174 16.01 -4.03 8.70
CA VAL A 174 16.31 -2.65 8.32
C VAL A 174 15.10 -1.80 8.63
N ILE A 175 15.31 -0.76 9.42
CA ILE A 175 14.35 0.31 9.63
C ILE A 175 14.99 1.62 9.20
N ALA A 176 14.33 2.32 8.30
CA ALA A 176 14.70 3.67 7.93
C ALA A 176 13.45 4.56 8.01
N CYS A 177 13.34 5.30 9.11
CA CYS A 177 12.16 6.02 9.56
C CYS A 177 12.45 7.50 9.85
N ALA A 178 13.42 8.08 9.16
CA ALA A 178 13.83 9.46 9.42
C ALA A 178 12.70 10.47 9.19
N SER A 179 12.75 11.60 9.88
CA SER A 179 11.80 12.71 9.76
C SER A 179 10.36 12.24 10.01
N ASN A 180 10.12 11.76 11.23
CA ASN A 180 8.82 11.36 11.75
C ASN A 180 8.62 11.97 13.15
N GLU A 181 7.57 11.53 13.86
CA GLU A 181 7.21 11.98 15.20
C GLU A 181 7.41 10.85 16.24
N ILE A 182 8.30 9.89 15.95
CA ILE A 182 8.39 8.62 16.70
C ILE A 182 8.95 8.86 18.10
N ILE A 183 8.21 8.42 19.11
CA ILE A 183 8.60 8.51 20.52
C ILE A 183 9.15 7.19 21.04
N THR A 184 8.67 6.07 20.49
CA THR A 184 9.08 4.71 20.86
C THR A 184 9.14 3.79 19.64
N ILE A 185 10.11 2.87 19.68
CA ILE A 185 10.22 1.74 18.75
C ILE A 185 10.15 0.47 19.59
N GLY A 186 9.31 -0.49 19.19
CA GLY A 186 9.20 -1.77 19.89
C GLY A 186 10.44 -2.67 19.79
N GLU A 187 10.28 -3.90 20.27
CA GLU A 187 11.35 -4.91 20.26
C GLU A 187 11.69 -5.36 18.85
N CYS A 188 12.97 -5.29 18.49
CA CYS A 188 13.49 -5.61 17.16
C CYS A 188 14.80 -6.43 17.28
N PRO A 189 14.74 -7.68 17.77
CA PRO A 189 15.94 -8.45 18.17
C PRO A 189 16.88 -8.80 17.01
N ASN A 190 16.43 -8.67 15.77
CA ASN A 190 17.19 -8.96 14.56
C ASN A 190 17.69 -7.72 13.81
N LEU A 191 17.39 -6.51 14.30
CA LEU A 191 17.68 -5.26 13.63
C LEU A 191 19.19 -5.06 13.46
N THR A 192 19.63 -4.85 12.22
CA THR A 192 21.04 -4.59 11.89
C THR A 192 21.28 -3.15 11.45
N TYR A 193 20.26 -2.46 10.93
CA TYR A 193 20.33 -1.07 10.49
C TYR A 193 19.13 -0.28 11.01
N LEU A 194 19.40 0.82 11.72
CA LEU A 194 18.40 1.78 12.15
C LEU A 194 18.79 3.19 11.73
N ASN A 195 17.95 3.81 10.90
CA ASN A 195 17.96 5.26 10.71
C ASN A 195 16.67 5.86 11.28
N CYS A 196 16.78 6.50 12.43
CA CYS A 196 15.73 7.24 13.12
C CYS A 196 16.05 8.74 13.26
N PHE A 197 16.88 9.28 12.37
CA PHE A 197 17.16 10.72 12.29
C PHE A 197 15.88 11.57 12.34
N GLN A 198 15.89 12.71 13.04
CA GLN A 198 14.74 13.62 13.15
C GLN A 198 13.45 12.94 13.60
N ASN A 199 13.43 12.53 14.86
CA ASN A 199 12.28 11.93 15.53
C ASN A 199 12.14 12.53 16.95
N LYS A 200 11.38 11.88 17.84
CA LYS A 200 11.16 12.32 19.23
C LYS A 200 11.53 11.25 20.25
N LEU A 201 12.49 10.38 19.91
CA LEU A 201 12.90 9.25 20.74
C LEU A 201 13.58 9.72 22.03
N LYS A 202 13.11 9.20 23.16
CA LYS A 202 13.71 9.44 24.49
C LYS A 202 14.62 8.32 24.96
N HIS A 203 14.59 7.17 24.29
CA HIS A 203 15.41 6.00 24.56
C HIS A 203 15.40 5.08 23.35
N LEU A 204 16.37 4.18 23.30
CA LEU A 204 16.42 3.06 22.38
C LEU A 204 16.40 1.77 23.19
N ASN A 205 15.74 0.73 22.67
CA ASN A 205 15.84 -0.62 23.24
C ASN A 205 17.23 -1.20 22.99
N ASP A 206 17.56 -2.28 23.68
CA ASP A 206 18.76 -3.05 23.37
C ASP A 206 18.56 -3.83 22.06
N TYR A 207 19.31 -3.43 21.01
CA TYR A 207 19.29 -4.07 19.71
C TYR A 207 20.61 -4.84 19.51
N PRO A 208 20.69 -6.11 19.95
CA PRO A 208 21.97 -6.83 20.09
C PRO A 208 22.69 -7.12 18.77
N LYS A 209 22.01 -6.98 17.63
CA LYS A 209 22.57 -7.20 16.28
C LYS A 209 22.79 -5.90 15.50
N LEU A 210 22.57 -4.74 16.12
CA LEU A 210 22.66 -3.45 15.43
C LEU A 210 24.09 -3.17 15.00
N GLN A 211 24.27 -2.86 13.72
CA GLN A 211 25.57 -2.57 13.08
C GLN A 211 25.67 -1.11 12.62
N THR A 212 24.54 -0.48 12.33
CA THR A 212 24.48 0.92 11.90
C THR A 212 23.34 1.64 12.58
N LEU A 213 23.65 2.79 13.16
CA LEU A 213 22.69 3.68 13.81
C LEU A 213 22.89 5.12 13.33
N ILE A 214 21.80 5.73 12.87
CA ILE A 214 21.67 7.15 12.57
C ILE A 214 20.49 7.65 13.41
N CYS A 215 20.71 8.56 14.35
CA CYS A 215 19.71 8.93 15.36
C CYS A 215 19.77 10.41 15.80
N GLU A 216 20.43 11.26 15.00
CA GLU A 216 20.53 12.69 15.29
C GLU A 216 19.13 13.35 15.30
N ASP A 217 19.03 14.53 15.92
CA ASP A 217 17.79 15.31 16.03
C ASP A 217 16.59 14.59 16.67
N ASN A 218 16.81 13.88 17.79
CA ASN A 218 15.74 13.29 18.61
C ASN A 218 15.48 14.01 19.96
N LEU A 219 16.36 14.94 20.36
CA LEU A 219 16.48 15.75 21.61
C LEU A 219 15.47 15.44 22.76
N THR A 220 15.89 15.15 23.99
CA THR A 220 17.02 15.67 24.77
C THR A 220 18.24 14.73 24.84
N LEU A 221 19.40 15.23 24.44
CA LEU A 221 20.71 14.67 24.77
C LEU A 221 20.98 14.83 26.27
N GLY A 222 20.68 13.78 27.02
CA GLY A 222 21.03 13.64 28.43
C GLY A 222 21.60 12.26 28.69
N LYS A 223 22.82 12.01 28.19
CA LYS A 223 23.66 10.82 28.46
C LYS A 223 22.95 9.48 28.20
N TYR A 224 23.07 8.95 26.98
CA TYR A 224 22.68 7.55 26.74
C TYR A 224 23.86 6.62 27.06
N PRO A 225 23.83 5.86 28.18
CA PRO A 225 24.83 4.82 28.45
C PRO A 225 24.81 3.66 27.43
N VAL A 226 23.75 3.55 26.62
CA VAL A 226 23.68 2.60 25.50
C VAL A 226 24.69 2.94 24.41
N LEU A 227 24.94 4.23 24.15
CA LEU A 227 25.97 4.63 23.19
C LEU A 227 27.36 4.22 23.70
N GLU A 228 27.69 4.44 24.99
CA GLU A 228 28.97 4.00 25.61
C GLU A 228 29.23 2.49 25.51
N LYS A 229 28.20 1.64 25.60
CA LYS A 229 28.34 0.19 25.37
C LYS A 229 28.49 -0.16 23.88
N LEU A 230 27.83 0.56 22.99
CA LEU A 230 27.85 0.34 21.53
C LEU A 230 29.12 0.89 20.85
N PHE A 231 29.78 1.88 21.46
CA PHE A 231 31.04 2.47 20.97
C PHE A 231 32.23 1.48 21.02
N ASN A 232 32.14 0.39 21.78
CA ASN A 232 33.26 -0.52 22.05
C ASN A 232 33.43 -1.68 21.05
N GLY A 233 33.19 -1.49 19.76
CA GLY A 233 33.98 -2.31 18.81
C GLY A 233 33.60 -2.43 17.34
N ASN A 234 32.36 -2.20 16.90
CA ASN A 234 32.00 -2.45 15.47
C ASN A 234 30.79 -1.65 14.94
N LEU A 235 30.21 -0.71 15.70
CA LEU A 235 29.05 0.05 15.24
C LEU A 235 29.50 1.25 14.38
N HIS A 236 29.04 1.33 13.13
CA HIS A 236 29.16 2.55 12.34
C HIS A 236 28.09 3.54 12.82
N TYR A 237 28.51 4.46 13.69
CA TYR A 237 27.70 5.56 14.19
C TYR A 237 27.99 6.83 13.38
N LEU A 238 26.99 7.33 12.67
CA LEU A 238 27.07 8.65 12.04
C LEU A 238 26.41 9.63 13.01
N TYR A 239 27.20 10.58 13.49
CA TYR A 239 26.74 11.72 14.27
C TYR A 239 27.23 12.98 13.57
N ARG A 240 26.33 13.68 12.88
CA ARG A 240 26.60 15.06 12.46
C ARG A 240 25.94 16.00 13.45
N ASN A 241 26.73 16.47 14.41
CA ASN A 241 26.38 17.66 15.19
C ASN A 241 26.22 18.82 14.21
N THR A 242 24.99 19.24 13.93
CA THR A 242 24.76 20.57 13.36
C THR A 242 24.78 21.55 14.51
N ASN A 243 25.89 22.29 14.58
CA ASN A 243 26.11 23.42 15.50
C ASN A 243 24.94 24.40 15.52
#